data_AF-A0A1Q8ARI0-F1
#
_entry.id   AF-A0A1Q8ARI0-F1
#
_cell.length_a   1.000
_cell.length_b   1.000
_cell.length_c   1.000
_cell.angle_alpha   90.00
_cell.angle_beta   90.00
_cell.angle_gamma   90.00
#
_symmetry.space_group_name_H-M   'P 1'
#
loop_
_entity.id
_entity.type
_entity.pdbx_description
1 polymer ?
#
loop_
_entity_poly.entity_id
_entity_poly.type
_entity_poly.pdbx_seq_one_letter_code
_entity_poly.pdbx_strand_id
1 'polypeptide(L)'
;MEKRILEDLQQSGFPLEVRVALAFSQKGWNVGHQAIYVDEDERRAKYVDILAHKGVDKSFGRFERLTVTLVCECKKTENPWVFYTPPFTPLEFQFGLQQLFALRYMKVASFPNWGQAELPILLKSHYLTEEPLERFAEAYHVSWLKEDVDRDDHQQKPSKKRKFEGPDQISNAINQVLKATNHNLVSIQQLLSKVHPIAICGLFYPVIVVDGPMYEYGLNSEGNAELRSVSYLKCRASIIGQEPMHAALTKADPTTREFLIDIVREQKLGEYITSLDKEIESITK
;
A
#
# COMPACT_ATOMS: atom_id res chain seq x y z
N MET A 1 -2.91 -18.56 32.91
CA MET A 1 -1.81 -18.00 32.09
C MET A 1 -2.29 -17.84 30.65
N GLU A 2 -2.80 -18.90 30.02
CA GLU A 2 -3.37 -18.89 28.66
C GLU A 2 -4.39 -17.78 28.40
N LYS A 3 -5.38 -17.59 29.28
CA LYS A 3 -6.38 -16.50 29.15
C LYS A 3 -5.74 -15.11 29.07
N ARG A 4 -4.67 -14.86 29.84
CA ARG A 4 -3.95 -13.57 29.81
C ARG A 4 -3.16 -13.39 28.51
N ILE A 5 -2.58 -14.46 27.97
CA ILE A 5 -1.89 -14.44 26.67
C ILE A 5 -2.91 -14.13 25.57
N LEU A 6 -4.08 -14.75 25.61
CA LEU A 6 -5.14 -14.50 24.62
C LEU A 6 -5.65 -13.06 24.69
N GLU A 7 -5.88 -12.54 25.89
CA GLU A 7 -6.29 -11.14 26.10
C GLU A 7 -5.23 -10.15 25.58
N ASP A 8 -3.94 -10.42 25.80
CA ASP A 8 -2.83 -9.60 25.31
C ASP A 8 -2.76 -9.61 23.78
N LEU A 9 -2.82 -10.78 23.16
CA LEU A 9 -2.85 -10.91 21.70
C LEU A 9 -4.04 -10.17 21.09
N GLN A 10 -5.24 -10.29 21.69
CA GLN A 10 -6.45 -9.61 21.21
C GLN A 10 -6.34 -8.08 21.23
N GLN A 11 -5.55 -7.52 22.14
CA GLN A 11 -5.33 -6.08 22.23
C GLN A 11 -4.26 -5.59 21.24
N SER A 12 -3.34 -6.46 20.82
CA SER A 12 -2.31 -6.15 19.82
C SER A 12 -2.85 -6.07 18.38
N GLY A 13 -1.96 -5.72 17.44
CA GLY A 13 -2.21 -5.81 15.98
C GLY A 13 -2.09 -7.24 15.42
N PHE A 14 -1.49 -8.16 16.17
CA PHE A 14 -1.17 -9.52 15.70
C PHE A 14 -2.39 -10.31 15.16
N PRO A 15 -3.59 -10.25 15.78
CA PRO A 15 -4.75 -10.95 15.24
C PRO A 15 -5.15 -10.47 13.85
N LEU A 16 -4.97 -9.17 13.55
CA LEU A 16 -5.24 -8.64 12.22
C LEU A 16 -4.27 -9.25 11.20
N GLU A 17 -2.97 -9.25 11.50
CA GLU A 17 -1.93 -9.84 10.63
C GLU A 17 -2.25 -11.31 10.29
N VAL A 18 -2.62 -12.12 11.30
CA VAL A 18 -3.00 -13.53 11.09
C VAL A 18 -4.23 -13.66 10.20
N ARG A 19 -5.27 -12.82 10.40
CA ARG A 19 -6.50 -12.86 9.59
C ARG A 19 -6.26 -12.41 8.16
N VAL A 20 -5.43 -11.40 7.94
CA VAL A 20 -5.04 -10.93 6.60
C VAL A 20 -4.29 -12.04 5.85
N ALA A 21 -3.30 -12.65 6.50
CA ALA A 21 -2.54 -13.75 5.92
C ALA A 21 -3.45 -14.94 5.55
N LEU A 22 -4.35 -15.33 6.46
CA LEU A 22 -5.31 -16.40 6.22
C LEU A 22 -6.22 -16.09 5.02
N ALA A 23 -6.71 -14.85 4.89
CA ALA A 23 -7.57 -14.45 3.78
C ALA A 23 -6.85 -14.60 2.41
N PHE A 24 -5.57 -14.22 2.33
CA PHE A 24 -4.74 -14.43 1.15
C PHE A 24 -4.52 -15.92 0.87
N SER A 25 -4.10 -16.70 1.88
CA SER A 25 -3.83 -18.14 1.73
C SER A 25 -5.07 -18.92 1.28
N GLN A 26 -6.26 -18.59 1.80
CA GLN A 26 -7.52 -19.21 1.37
C GLN A 26 -7.86 -18.95 -0.11
N LYS A 27 -7.26 -17.92 -0.72
CA LYS A 27 -7.40 -17.56 -2.14
C LYS A 27 -6.22 -18.02 -3.00
N GLY A 28 -5.38 -18.90 -2.45
CA GLY A 28 -4.24 -19.50 -3.16
C GLY A 28 -3.06 -18.54 -3.34
N TRP A 29 -2.98 -17.48 -2.55
CA TRP A 29 -1.78 -16.66 -2.46
C TRP A 29 -0.81 -17.29 -1.47
N ASN A 30 0.47 -17.30 -1.81
CA ASN A 30 1.51 -17.70 -0.88
C ASN A 30 1.86 -16.51 0.02
N VAL A 31 1.99 -16.74 1.33
CA VAL A 31 2.15 -15.67 2.31
C VAL A 31 3.41 -15.86 3.14
N GLY A 32 4.22 -14.82 3.26
CA GLY A 32 5.30 -14.69 4.23
C GLY A 32 4.95 -13.68 5.32
N HIS A 33 5.22 -14.03 6.57
CA HIS A 33 5.04 -13.14 7.73
C HIS A 33 6.35 -12.45 8.09
N GLN A 34 6.26 -11.23 8.64
CA GLN A 34 7.39 -10.48 9.18
C GLN A 34 8.57 -10.47 8.20
N ALA A 35 8.30 -10.05 6.97
CA ALA A 35 9.32 -10.07 5.93
C ALA A 35 10.35 -8.97 6.19
N ILE A 36 11.62 -9.36 6.22
CA ILE A 36 12.73 -8.48 6.51
C ILE A 36 13.10 -7.64 5.29
N TYR A 37 13.38 -6.35 5.51
CA TYR A 37 14.01 -5.47 4.53
C TYR A 37 15.06 -4.60 5.23
N VAL A 38 16.05 -4.13 4.47
CA VAL A 38 17.02 -3.16 4.98
C VAL A 38 16.45 -1.76 4.78
N ASP A 39 16.21 -1.03 5.88
CA ASP A 39 15.90 0.40 5.79
C ASP A 39 17.19 1.14 5.45
N GLU A 40 17.25 1.72 4.25
CA GLU A 40 18.44 2.39 3.73
C GLU A 40 18.78 3.66 4.53
N ASP A 41 17.78 4.32 5.13
CA ASP A 41 18.00 5.54 5.91
C ASP A 41 18.69 5.25 7.24
N GLU A 42 18.31 4.13 7.87
CA GLU A 42 18.75 3.77 9.22
C GLU A 42 19.79 2.64 9.21
N ARG A 43 20.05 2.05 8.04
CA ARG A 43 20.92 0.88 7.81
C ARG A 43 20.64 -0.26 8.78
N ARG A 44 19.37 -0.50 9.09
CA ARG A 44 18.92 -1.59 9.97
C ARG A 44 17.85 -2.44 9.33
N ALA A 45 17.77 -3.68 9.77
CA ALA A 45 16.67 -4.56 9.45
C ALA A 45 15.37 -3.99 10.02
N LYS A 46 14.37 -3.85 9.15
CA LYS A 46 12.97 -3.61 9.49
C LYS A 46 12.14 -4.75 8.95
N TYR A 47 10.91 -4.83 9.43
CA TYR A 47 9.96 -5.85 9.03
C TYR A 47 8.75 -5.17 8.39
N VAL A 48 8.15 -5.84 7.42
CA VAL A 48 6.77 -5.57 7.00
C VAL A 48 5.93 -6.77 7.38
N ASP A 49 4.69 -6.55 7.78
CA ASP A 49 3.88 -7.58 8.43
C ASP A 49 3.66 -8.78 7.50
N ILE A 50 3.33 -8.53 6.24
CA ILE A 50 2.94 -9.58 5.29
C ILE A 50 3.52 -9.30 3.89
N LEU A 51 4.08 -10.35 3.27
CA LEU A 51 4.29 -10.43 1.83
C LEU A 51 3.36 -11.49 1.24
N ALA A 52 2.41 -11.09 0.40
CA ALA A 52 1.55 -12.01 -0.33
C ALA A 52 1.99 -12.07 -1.80
N HIS A 53 2.16 -13.28 -2.34
CA HIS A 53 2.58 -13.47 -3.73
C HIS A 53 1.72 -14.48 -4.46
N LYS A 54 1.44 -14.19 -5.72
CA LYS A 54 0.74 -15.09 -6.64
C LYS A 54 1.42 -15.08 -8.00
N GLY A 55 1.79 -16.26 -8.47
CA GLY A 55 2.42 -16.46 -9.78
C GLY A 55 1.51 -17.23 -10.72
N VAL A 56 1.53 -16.88 -12.00
CA VAL A 56 0.82 -17.59 -13.06
C VAL A 56 1.79 -17.88 -14.21
N ASP A 57 1.94 -19.17 -14.52
CA ASP A 57 2.76 -19.68 -15.62
C ASP A 57 1.90 -19.78 -16.88
N LYS A 58 1.78 -18.66 -17.57
CA LYS A 58 1.01 -18.55 -18.80
C LYS A 58 1.60 -17.45 -19.65
N SER A 59 1.70 -17.68 -20.95
CA SER A 59 2.19 -16.68 -21.89
C SER A 59 1.18 -15.54 -22.07
N PHE A 60 1.65 -14.30 -22.02
CA PHE A 60 0.89 -13.08 -22.34
C PHE A 60 1.85 -12.01 -22.86
N GLY A 61 1.48 -11.36 -23.97
CA GLY A 61 2.43 -10.54 -24.71
C GLY A 61 3.69 -11.32 -25.04
N ARG A 62 4.84 -10.86 -24.54
CA ARG A 62 6.15 -11.53 -24.66
C ARG A 62 6.63 -12.21 -23.36
N PHE A 63 5.82 -12.20 -22.32
CA PHE A 63 6.15 -12.81 -21.04
C PHE A 63 5.57 -14.21 -20.97
N GLU A 64 6.22 -15.09 -20.22
CA GLU A 64 5.83 -16.48 -19.97
C GLU A 64 5.30 -16.68 -18.54
N ARG A 65 5.54 -15.70 -17.66
CA ARG A 65 5.11 -15.72 -16.26
C ARG A 65 4.72 -14.33 -15.78
N LEU A 66 3.58 -14.26 -15.10
CA LEU A 66 3.16 -13.10 -14.29
C LEU A 66 3.40 -13.42 -12.83
N THR A 67 3.96 -12.49 -12.08
CA THR A 67 3.99 -12.54 -10.61
C THR A 67 3.38 -11.27 -10.04
N VAL A 68 2.43 -11.36 -9.13
CA VAL A 68 1.91 -10.23 -8.37
C VAL A 68 2.36 -10.38 -6.92
N THR A 69 3.00 -9.34 -6.40
CA THR A 69 3.49 -9.26 -5.02
C THR A 69 2.82 -8.09 -4.32
N LEU A 70 2.13 -8.38 -3.22
CA LEU A 70 1.59 -7.38 -2.32
C LEU A 70 2.50 -7.26 -1.11
N VAL A 71 2.86 -6.03 -0.78
CA VAL A 71 3.60 -5.69 0.42
C VAL A 71 2.61 -5.05 1.37
N CYS A 72 2.27 -5.76 2.45
CA CYS A 72 1.13 -5.43 3.28
C CYS A 72 1.55 -5.03 4.69
N GLU A 73 1.13 -3.85 5.13
CA GLU A 73 1.20 -3.40 6.52
C GLU A 73 -0.20 -3.48 7.15
N CYS A 74 -0.30 -3.99 8.37
CA CYS A 74 -1.55 -4.14 9.11
C CYS A 74 -1.64 -3.10 10.22
N LYS A 75 -2.77 -2.37 10.29
CA LYS A 75 -3.00 -1.37 11.35
C LYS A 75 -4.35 -1.54 12.00
N LYS A 76 -4.33 -1.85 13.29
CA LYS A 76 -5.51 -1.72 14.16
C LYS A 76 -5.57 -0.30 14.70
N THR A 77 -6.74 0.33 14.64
CA THR A 77 -6.93 1.68 15.18
C THR A 77 -8.33 1.87 15.75
N GLU A 78 -8.39 2.46 16.95
CA GLU A 78 -9.65 2.93 17.55
C GLU A 78 -10.02 4.32 16.99
N ASN A 79 -9.02 5.11 16.59
CA ASN A 79 -9.19 6.46 16.08
C ASN A 79 -9.47 6.46 14.57
N PRO A 80 -10.45 7.25 14.08
CA PRO A 80 -10.72 7.38 12.67
C PRO A 80 -9.52 7.88 11.88
N TRP A 81 -9.17 7.12 10.85
CA TRP A 81 -8.26 7.57 9.81
C TRP A 81 -9.07 8.36 8.78
N VAL A 82 -8.73 9.63 8.62
CA VAL A 82 -9.38 10.55 7.69
C VAL A 82 -8.41 10.89 6.58
N PHE A 83 -8.85 10.74 5.34
CA PHE A 83 -8.04 10.99 4.15
C PHE A 83 -8.66 12.12 3.36
N TYR A 84 -7.90 13.17 3.09
CA TYR A 84 -8.33 14.22 2.18
C TYR A 84 -8.16 13.75 0.75
N THR A 85 -9.28 13.73 0.05
CA THR A 85 -9.38 13.38 -1.35
C THR A 85 -9.94 14.60 -2.10
N PRO A 86 -9.17 15.21 -3.01
CA PRO A 86 -9.64 16.38 -3.73
C PRO A 86 -10.82 16.02 -4.65
N PRO A 87 -11.79 16.93 -4.85
CA PRO A 87 -12.95 16.68 -5.72
C PRO A 87 -12.57 16.44 -7.18
N PHE A 88 -11.42 16.97 -7.58
CA PHE A 88 -10.80 16.82 -8.89
C PHE A 88 -9.32 16.55 -8.67
N THR A 89 -8.77 15.47 -9.22
CA THR A 89 -7.32 15.39 -9.35
C THR A 89 -6.89 16.34 -10.49
N PRO A 90 -5.72 16.99 -10.40
CA PRO A 90 -5.17 17.81 -11.50
C PRO A 90 -5.08 17.08 -12.85
N LEU A 91 -5.25 15.76 -12.84
CA LEU A 91 -5.30 14.84 -13.96
C LEU A 91 -6.53 14.99 -14.87
N GLU A 92 -7.65 15.53 -14.37
CA GLU A 92 -8.83 15.79 -15.20
C GLU A 92 -8.60 16.86 -16.27
N PHE A 93 -7.59 17.71 -16.10
CA PHE A 93 -7.29 18.81 -17.04
C PHE A 93 -6.45 18.40 -18.26
N GLN A 94 -5.89 17.18 -18.33
CA GLN A 94 -4.98 16.77 -19.41
C GLN A 94 -5.57 15.68 -20.32
N PHE A 95 -6.42 16.10 -21.26
CA PHE A 95 -6.58 15.53 -22.61
C PHE A 95 -6.63 13.98 -22.74
N GLY A 96 -7.33 13.27 -21.85
CA GLY A 96 -7.49 11.80 -21.98
C GLY A 96 -6.21 10.98 -21.80
N LEU A 97 -5.15 11.57 -21.22
CA LEU A 97 -3.88 10.89 -20.91
C LEU A 97 -3.83 10.37 -19.45
N GLN A 98 -4.94 10.44 -18.72
CA GLN A 98 -5.06 10.03 -17.30
C GLN A 98 -4.54 8.61 -17.05
N GLN A 99 -4.86 7.70 -17.98
CA GLN A 99 -4.37 6.33 -17.94
C GLN A 99 -2.85 6.24 -17.97
N LEU A 100 -2.18 7.09 -18.77
CA LEU A 100 -0.71 7.13 -18.86
C LEU A 100 -0.08 7.66 -17.57
N PHE A 101 -0.73 8.61 -16.89
CA PHE A 101 -0.23 9.09 -15.61
C PHE A 101 -0.38 8.06 -14.50
N ALA A 102 -1.43 7.25 -14.49
CA ALA A 102 -1.56 6.18 -13.50
C ALA A 102 -0.44 5.13 -13.64
N LEU A 103 0.13 4.96 -14.84
CA LEU A 103 1.29 4.10 -15.05
C LEU A 103 2.51 4.54 -14.23
N ARG A 104 2.61 5.81 -13.81
CA ARG A 104 3.69 6.27 -12.91
C ARG A 104 3.70 5.55 -11.57
N TYR A 105 2.52 5.09 -11.13
CA TYR A 105 2.35 4.38 -9.88
C TYR A 105 2.60 2.89 -10.00
N MET A 106 2.50 2.34 -11.21
CA MET A 106 2.75 0.91 -11.47
C MET A 106 4.21 0.57 -11.15
N LYS A 107 4.41 -0.42 -10.30
CA LYS A 107 5.74 -0.91 -9.94
C LYS A 107 5.96 -2.25 -10.61
N VAL A 108 6.77 -2.21 -11.66
CA VAL A 108 7.03 -3.35 -12.54
C VAL A 108 8.51 -3.75 -12.47
N ALA A 109 8.77 -5.02 -12.22
CA ALA A 109 10.07 -5.65 -12.48
C ALA A 109 9.87 -6.69 -13.59
N SER A 110 10.55 -6.55 -14.72
CA SER A 110 10.34 -7.45 -15.84
C SER A 110 11.63 -7.81 -16.55
N PHE A 111 11.66 -9.01 -17.11
CA PHE A 111 12.62 -9.40 -18.13
C PHE A 111 11.85 -10.02 -19.30
N PRO A 112 12.06 -9.58 -20.55
CA PRO A 112 12.80 -8.38 -20.92
C PRO A 112 12.12 -7.09 -20.41
N ASN A 113 12.87 -6.00 -20.28
CA ASN A 113 12.37 -4.71 -19.77
C ASN A 113 11.14 -4.21 -20.54
N TRP A 114 10.00 -4.09 -19.88
CA TRP A 114 8.72 -3.64 -20.45
C TRP A 114 8.85 -2.44 -21.42
N GLY A 115 8.02 -2.39 -22.45
CA GLY A 115 7.98 -1.31 -23.43
C GLY A 115 6.57 -0.91 -23.83
N GLN A 116 6.46 -0.12 -24.90
CA GLN A 116 5.18 0.41 -25.37
C GLN A 116 4.19 -0.68 -25.80
N ALA A 117 4.69 -1.81 -26.33
CA ALA A 117 3.87 -2.93 -26.77
C ALA A 117 3.08 -3.57 -25.61
N GLU A 118 3.58 -3.45 -24.37
CA GLU A 118 2.95 -4.00 -23.17
C GLU A 118 2.07 -3.00 -22.43
N LEU A 119 1.91 -1.77 -22.92
CA LEU A 119 1.02 -0.77 -22.29
C LEU A 119 -0.41 -1.28 -22.08
N PRO A 120 -1.07 -1.96 -23.05
CA PRO A 120 -2.42 -2.48 -22.86
C PRO A 120 -2.54 -3.50 -21.72
N ILE A 121 -1.44 -4.14 -21.30
CA ILE A 121 -1.42 -5.03 -20.15
C ILE A 121 -1.53 -4.23 -18.85
N LEU A 122 -0.77 -3.14 -18.71
CA LEU A 122 -0.79 -2.32 -17.49
C LEU A 122 -2.12 -1.57 -17.32
N LEU A 123 -2.81 -1.26 -18.43
CA LEU A 123 -4.14 -0.67 -18.40
C LEU A 123 -5.21 -1.58 -17.78
N LYS A 124 -4.92 -2.88 -17.61
CA LYS A 124 -5.80 -3.85 -16.95
C LYS A 124 -5.62 -3.88 -15.42
N SER A 125 -4.71 -3.08 -14.87
CA SER A 125 -4.48 -3.01 -13.41
C SER A 125 -5.71 -2.48 -12.66
N HIS A 126 -5.97 -3.01 -11.47
CA HIS A 126 -7.02 -2.50 -10.59
C HIS A 126 -6.86 -1.02 -10.21
N TYR A 127 -5.65 -0.47 -10.29
CA TYR A 127 -5.43 0.98 -10.14
C TYR A 127 -6.23 1.80 -11.16
N LEU A 128 -6.48 1.23 -12.34
CA LEU A 128 -7.17 1.85 -13.47
C LEU A 128 -8.57 1.29 -13.74
N THR A 129 -8.92 0.13 -13.18
CA THR A 129 -10.20 -0.53 -13.47
C THR A 129 -11.15 -0.60 -12.28
N GLU A 130 -10.66 -0.44 -11.05
CA GLU A 130 -11.48 -0.53 -9.83
C GLU A 130 -11.67 0.85 -9.18
N GLU A 131 -12.89 1.16 -8.75
CA GLU A 131 -13.22 2.40 -8.03
C GLU A 131 -12.54 2.46 -6.65
N PRO A 132 -12.07 3.63 -6.19
CA PRO A 132 -12.20 4.93 -6.85
C PRO A 132 -11.25 5.07 -8.04
N LEU A 133 -11.79 5.50 -9.18
CA LEU A 133 -11.03 5.90 -10.36
C LEU A 133 -10.62 7.37 -10.20
N GLU A 134 -9.34 7.67 -10.44
CA GLU A 134 -8.80 9.03 -10.51
C GLU A 134 -8.90 9.87 -9.23
N ARG A 135 -9.41 9.27 -8.15
CA ARG A 135 -9.61 9.92 -6.86
C ARG A 135 -8.66 9.34 -5.83
N PHE A 136 -7.53 10.01 -5.65
CA PHE A 136 -6.46 9.56 -4.76
C PHE A 136 -6.37 10.48 -3.55
N ALA A 137 -6.27 9.90 -2.36
CA ALA A 137 -6.00 10.65 -1.15
C ALA A 137 -4.61 11.32 -1.26
N GLU A 138 -4.56 12.61 -0.97
CA GLU A 138 -3.34 13.43 -1.06
C GLU A 138 -2.82 13.89 0.31
N ALA A 139 -3.70 13.91 1.31
CA ALA A 139 -3.33 14.19 2.70
C ALA A 139 -4.15 13.32 3.65
N TYR A 140 -3.73 13.24 4.91
CA TYR A 140 -4.36 12.39 5.90
C TYR A 140 -4.26 12.98 7.30
N HIS A 141 -5.17 12.55 8.17
CA HIS A 141 -5.29 12.99 9.54
C HIS A 141 -5.86 11.86 10.41
N VAL A 142 -5.32 11.69 11.62
CA VAL A 142 -5.93 10.82 12.64
C VAL A 142 -6.84 11.70 13.50
N SER A 143 -8.14 11.44 13.48
CA SER A 143 -9.11 12.21 14.27
C SER A 143 -9.14 11.79 15.74
N TRP A 144 -9.64 12.67 16.62
CA TRP A 144 -9.76 12.48 18.08
C TRP A 144 -8.44 12.27 18.84
N LEU A 145 -7.31 12.74 18.31
CA LEU A 145 -6.00 12.64 18.98
C LEU A 145 -5.93 13.29 20.38
N LYS A 146 -6.91 14.15 20.77
CA LYS A 146 -6.94 14.88 22.06
C LYS A 146 -8.36 15.33 22.51
N GLU A 147 -9.35 14.45 22.61
CA GLU A 147 -10.59 14.81 23.35
C GLU A 147 -10.67 14.23 24.78
N ASP A 148 -9.75 13.33 25.17
CA ASP A 148 -9.77 12.71 26.51
C ASP A 148 -8.79 13.31 27.54
N VAL A 149 -8.21 14.51 27.30
CA VAL A 149 -7.21 15.08 28.23
C VAL A 149 -7.71 16.26 29.06
N ASP A 150 -8.76 17.00 28.66
CA ASP A 150 -9.18 18.22 29.39
C ASP A 150 -10.69 18.30 29.69
N ARG A 151 -11.33 17.16 30.00
CA ARG A 151 -12.66 17.15 30.64
C ARG A 151 -12.68 16.26 31.88
N ASP A 152 -11.80 16.54 32.82
CA ASP A 152 -11.96 16.13 34.21
C ASP A 152 -11.82 17.39 35.10
N ASP A 153 -12.87 18.20 35.11
CA ASP A 153 -13.10 19.09 36.24
C ASP A 153 -13.54 18.18 37.40
N HIS A 154 -12.57 17.91 38.29
CA HIS A 154 -12.66 17.15 39.53
C HIS A 154 -12.26 15.65 39.50
N GLN A 155 -11.00 15.45 39.89
CA GLN A 155 -10.48 14.30 40.65
C GLN A 155 -10.62 12.91 40.00
N GLN A 156 -9.53 12.42 39.39
CA GLN A 156 -8.87 11.20 39.86
C GLN A 156 -7.49 10.92 39.22
N LYS A 157 -6.71 10.14 39.97
CA LYS A 157 -5.28 9.76 39.86
C LYS A 157 -4.77 9.43 38.44
N PRO A 158 -3.45 9.58 38.18
CA PRO A 158 -2.86 9.31 36.87
C PRO A 158 -3.00 7.81 36.53
N SER A 159 -3.90 7.51 35.60
CA SER A 159 -3.95 6.21 34.94
C SER A 159 -2.66 6.03 34.12
N LYS A 160 -2.18 4.78 34.05
CA LYS A 160 -0.94 4.39 33.36
C LYS A 160 -0.85 5.09 31.99
N LYS A 161 0.22 5.86 31.75
CA LYS A 161 0.55 6.46 30.45
C LYS A 161 0.46 5.37 29.36
N ARG A 162 -0.67 5.31 28.64
CA ARG A 162 -0.77 4.58 27.37
C ARG A 162 0.32 5.18 26.48
N LYS A 163 1.21 4.33 25.95
CA LYS A 163 2.31 4.75 25.08
C LYS A 163 1.66 5.36 23.83
N PHE A 164 1.76 6.68 23.71
CA PHE A 164 1.09 7.46 22.68
C PHE A 164 1.78 7.22 21.34
N GLU A 165 1.20 6.37 20.48
CA GLU A 165 1.51 6.38 19.05
C GLU A 165 0.76 7.59 18.47
N GLY A 166 1.44 8.74 18.41
CA GLY A 166 0.79 10.03 18.17
C GLY A 166 0.24 10.25 16.75
N PRO A 167 0.21 11.51 16.25
CA PRO A 167 -0.31 11.87 14.92
C PRO A 167 0.32 11.12 13.73
N ASP A 168 1.34 10.29 13.98
CA ASP A 168 2.20 9.65 12.99
C ASP A 168 1.79 8.21 12.62
N GLN A 169 0.67 7.66 13.13
CA GLN A 169 0.30 6.25 12.85
C GLN A 169 0.15 5.96 11.35
N ILE A 170 -0.55 6.85 10.62
CA ILE A 170 -0.73 6.74 9.16
C ILE A 170 0.62 6.91 8.45
N SER A 171 1.38 7.94 8.82
CA SER A 171 2.70 8.24 8.24
C SER A 171 3.68 7.07 8.40
N ASN A 172 3.71 6.45 9.59
CA ASN A 172 4.56 5.29 9.87
C ASN A 172 4.17 4.09 8.99
N ALA A 173 2.88 3.79 8.88
CA ALA A 173 2.39 2.71 8.03
C ALA A 173 2.75 2.94 6.55
N ILE A 174 2.55 4.17 6.06
CA ILE A 174 2.92 4.57 4.69
C ILE A 174 4.43 4.40 4.47
N ASN A 175 5.27 4.94 5.36
CA ASN A 175 6.72 4.87 5.19
C ASN A 175 7.24 3.44 5.19
N GLN A 176 6.72 2.60 6.10
CA GLN A 176 7.11 1.20 6.22
C GLN A 176 6.72 0.40 4.96
N VAL A 177 5.48 0.52 4.51
CA VAL A 177 5.00 -0.22 3.33
C VAL A 177 5.72 0.23 2.06
N LEU A 178 5.97 1.54 1.88
CA LEU A 178 6.63 2.05 0.68
C LEU A 178 8.10 1.65 0.61
N LYS A 179 8.84 1.76 1.73
CA LYS A 179 10.24 1.34 1.78
C LYS A 179 10.38 -0.16 1.52
N ALA A 180 9.54 -0.98 2.17
CA ALA A 180 9.52 -2.42 1.93
C ALA A 180 9.18 -2.77 0.47
N THR A 181 8.22 -2.07 -0.12
CA THR A 181 7.84 -2.25 -1.53
C THR A 181 8.98 -1.91 -2.47
N ASN A 182 9.64 -0.78 -2.27
CA ASN A 182 10.79 -0.37 -3.08
C ASN A 182 11.95 -1.37 -2.95
N HIS A 183 12.24 -1.84 -1.73
CA HIS A 183 13.27 -2.84 -1.50
C HIS A 183 13.01 -4.14 -2.26
N ASN A 184 11.77 -4.66 -2.18
CA ASN A 184 11.37 -5.88 -2.90
C ASN A 184 11.45 -5.70 -4.42
N LEU A 185 10.95 -4.58 -4.92
CA LEU A 185 10.99 -4.23 -6.34
C LEU A 185 12.44 -4.21 -6.87
N VAL A 186 13.33 -3.45 -6.22
CA VAL A 186 14.72 -3.30 -6.62
C VAL A 186 15.47 -4.64 -6.53
N SER A 187 15.23 -5.41 -5.47
CA SER A 187 15.86 -6.74 -5.30
C SER A 187 15.49 -7.69 -6.43
N ILE A 188 14.20 -7.73 -6.83
CA ILE A 188 13.76 -8.56 -7.95
C ILE A 188 14.28 -8.04 -9.28
N GLN A 189 14.33 -6.73 -9.51
CA GLN A 189 14.94 -6.15 -10.71
C GLN A 189 16.42 -6.54 -10.86
N GLN A 190 17.17 -6.52 -9.75
CA GLN A 190 18.59 -6.96 -9.72
C GLN A 190 18.75 -8.47 -9.94
N LEU A 191 17.78 -9.27 -9.51
CA LEU A 191 17.79 -10.71 -9.75
C LEU A 191 17.50 -11.02 -11.23
N LEU A 192 16.46 -10.40 -11.78
CA LEU A 192 16.06 -10.58 -13.18
C LEU A 192 17.14 -10.16 -14.18
N SER A 193 17.96 -9.16 -13.86
CA SER A 193 19.07 -8.76 -14.73
C SER A 193 20.24 -9.76 -14.78
N LYS A 194 20.28 -10.72 -13.85
CA LYS A 194 21.37 -11.71 -13.71
C LYS A 194 20.99 -13.11 -14.19
N VAL A 195 19.71 -13.37 -14.50
CA VAL A 195 19.20 -14.72 -14.83
C VAL A 195 18.52 -14.69 -16.21
N HIS A 196 18.78 -15.68 -17.08
CA HIS A 196 17.99 -15.91 -18.30
C HIS A 196 17.88 -17.41 -18.65
N PRO A 197 16.67 -17.94 -18.98
CA PRO A 197 15.92 -17.57 -20.19
C PRO A 197 14.41 -17.23 -20.05
N ILE A 198 13.79 -17.32 -18.87
CA ILE A 198 12.32 -17.17 -18.75
C ILE A 198 11.94 -15.69 -18.80
N ALA A 199 10.99 -15.33 -19.66
CA ALA A 199 10.42 -13.98 -19.70
C ALA A 199 9.38 -13.79 -18.58
N ILE A 200 9.63 -12.88 -17.65
CA ILE A 200 8.82 -12.67 -16.44
C ILE A 200 8.36 -11.22 -16.36
N CYS A 201 7.12 -10.99 -15.96
CA CYS A 201 6.60 -9.70 -15.55
C CYS A 201 6.14 -9.77 -14.09
N GLY A 202 6.68 -8.90 -13.24
CA GLY A 202 6.36 -8.80 -11.83
C GLY A 202 5.71 -7.46 -11.49
N LEU A 203 4.52 -7.49 -10.87
CA LEU A 203 3.80 -6.33 -10.36
C LEU A 203 3.91 -6.26 -8.84
N PHE A 204 4.10 -5.06 -8.30
CA PHE A 204 4.27 -4.82 -6.88
C PHE A 204 3.27 -3.77 -6.39
N TYR A 205 2.46 -4.12 -5.40
CA TYR A 205 1.45 -3.23 -4.83
C TYR A 205 1.66 -3.03 -3.33
N PRO A 206 1.87 -1.79 -2.85
CA PRO A 206 1.84 -1.49 -1.43
C PRO A 206 0.38 -1.47 -0.94
N VAL A 207 0.11 -2.20 0.14
CA VAL A 207 -1.23 -2.33 0.71
C VAL A 207 -1.17 -2.04 2.20
N ILE A 208 -2.12 -1.27 2.72
CA ILE A 208 -2.34 -1.11 4.16
C ILE A 208 -3.71 -1.68 4.48
N VAL A 209 -3.76 -2.69 5.35
CA VAL A 209 -5.02 -3.26 5.83
C VAL A 209 -5.35 -2.68 7.20
N VAL A 210 -6.54 -2.10 7.33
CA VAL A 210 -6.97 -1.37 8.52
C VAL A 210 -8.11 -2.09 9.24
N ASP A 211 -7.92 -2.41 10.52
CA ASP A 211 -8.99 -2.78 11.46
C ASP A 211 -9.35 -1.54 12.28
N GLY A 212 -10.27 -0.75 11.73
CA GLY A 212 -10.68 0.52 12.32
C GLY A 212 -11.57 1.35 11.38
N PRO A 213 -12.08 2.50 11.85
CA PRO A 213 -12.88 3.39 11.04
C PRO A 213 -12.02 4.20 10.05
N MET A 214 -12.48 4.27 8.79
CA MET A 214 -11.87 5.09 7.74
C MET A 214 -12.90 6.03 7.11
N TYR A 215 -12.44 7.23 6.76
CA TYR A 215 -13.24 8.25 6.11
C TYR A 215 -12.46 8.96 5.00
N GLU A 216 -13.18 9.33 3.94
CA GLU A 216 -12.73 10.34 3.00
C GLU A 216 -13.32 11.70 3.39
N TYR A 217 -12.47 12.72 3.36
CA TYR A 217 -12.81 14.12 3.53
C TYR A 217 -12.59 14.84 2.20
N GLY A 218 -13.57 15.63 1.77
CA GLY A 218 -13.48 16.41 0.55
C GLY A 218 -14.32 17.68 0.64
N LEU A 219 -14.23 18.50 -0.39
CA LEU A 219 -15.12 19.64 -0.59
C LEU A 219 -16.06 19.32 -1.76
N ASN A 220 -17.35 19.60 -1.61
CA ASN A 220 -18.28 19.47 -2.72
C ASN A 220 -18.19 20.66 -3.69
N SER A 221 -19.02 20.67 -4.73
CA SER A 221 -19.05 21.73 -5.75
C SER A 221 -19.35 23.12 -5.21
N GLU A 222 -19.95 23.22 -4.03
CA GLU A 222 -20.26 24.48 -3.35
C GLU A 222 -19.15 24.91 -2.36
N GLY A 223 -18.09 24.11 -2.24
CA GLY A 223 -17.00 24.33 -1.29
C GLY A 223 -17.31 23.88 0.14
N ASN A 224 -18.43 23.19 0.36
CA ASN A 224 -18.81 22.69 1.68
C ASN A 224 -18.06 21.39 1.98
N ALA A 225 -17.61 21.24 3.23
CA ALA A 225 -16.93 20.05 3.71
C ALA A 225 -17.88 18.84 3.74
N GLU A 226 -17.43 17.73 3.16
CA GLU A 226 -18.11 16.45 3.20
C GLU A 226 -17.20 15.37 3.75
N LEU A 227 -17.78 14.50 4.57
CA LEU A 227 -17.11 13.35 5.14
C LEU A 227 -17.89 12.09 4.80
N ARG A 228 -17.21 11.09 4.24
CA ARG A 228 -17.83 9.82 3.83
C ARG A 228 -17.09 8.65 4.46
N SER A 229 -17.83 7.73 5.09
CA SER A 229 -17.23 6.47 5.53
C SER A 229 -16.88 5.61 4.31
N VAL A 230 -15.67 5.06 4.31
CA VAL A 230 -15.17 4.23 3.20
C VAL A 230 -14.56 2.96 3.73
N SER A 231 -14.54 1.93 2.88
CA SER A 231 -13.90 0.64 3.17
C SER A 231 -12.67 0.37 2.31
N TYR A 232 -12.41 1.22 1.33
CA TYR A 232 -11.30 1.15 0.41
C TYR A 232 -11.04 2.54 -0.16
N LEU A 233 -9.78 2.92 -0.29
CA LEU A 233 -9.33 4.08 -1.05
C LEU A 233 -7.91 3.85 -1.55
N LYS A 234 -7.47 4.69 -2.49
CA LYS A 234 -6.10 4.71 -2.99
C LYS A 234 -5.40 5.97 -2.46
N CYS A 235 -4.24 5.83 -1.84
CA CYS A 235 -3.50 6.94 -1.24
C CYS A 235 -2.19 7.18 -2.01
N ARG A 236 -1.98 8.42 -2.48
CA ARG A 236 -0.73 8.83 -3.11
C ARG A 236 0.30 9.15 -2.03
N ALA A 237 1.49 8.59 -2.14
CA ALA A 237 2.61 8.92 -1.26
C ALA A 237 3.94 8.70 -1.98
N SER A 238 5.00 9.33 -1.47
CA SER A 238 6.32 9.29 -2.09
C SER A 238 7.38 8.97 -1.06
N ILE A 239 8.44 8.29 -1.51
CA ILE A 239 9.69 8.18 -0.76
C ILE A 239 10.79 8.89 -1.53
N ILE A 240 11.84 9.28 -0.80
CA ILE A 240 13.09 9.73 -1.41
C ILE A 240 13.84 8.47 -1.86
N GLY A 241 14.13 8.33 -3.15
CA GLY A 241 14.97 7.26 -3.67
C GLY A 241 16.44 7.60 -3.49
N GLN A 242 17.29 6.58 -3.27
CA GLN A 242 18.72 6.71 -3.51
C GLN A 242 19.05 6.27 -4.95
N GLU A 243 19.88 7.07 -5.62
CA GLU A 243 20.34 6.77 -6.98
C GLU A 243 21.24 5.53 -7.03
N PRO A 244 21.31 4.81 -8.17
CA PRO A 244 22.39 3.87 -8.40
C PRO A 244 23.74 4.60 -8.27
N MET A 245 24.76 3.89 -7.78
CA MET A 245 26.11 4.38 -7.45
C MET A 245 26.81 5.25 -8.53
N HIS A 246 26.29 5.33 -9.76
CA HIS A 246 26.83 6.11 -10.87
C HIS A 246 26.44 7.60 -10.89
N ALA A 247 25.44 8.05 -10.12
CA ALA A 247 25.01 9.46 -10.12
C ALA A 247 25.70 10.36 -9.08
N ALA A 248 26.61 9.79 -8.28
CA ALA A 248 27.53 10.58 -7.44
C ALA A 248 28.39 11.57 -8.26
N LEU A 249 28.39 11.46 -9.59
CA LEU A 249 29.15 12.31 -10.52
C LEU A 249 28.36 13.52 -11.06
N THR A 250 27.04 13.61 -10.90
CA THR A 250 26.23 14.63 -11.61
C THR A 250 25.52 15.66 -10.73
N LYS A 251 25.58 15.56 -9.39
CA LYS A 251 24.85 16.47 -8.46
C LYS A 251 23.35 16.63 -8.84
N ALA A 252 22.70 15.56 -9.29
CA ALA A 252 21.26 15.57 -9.47
C ALA A 252 20.57 15.53 -8.08
N ASP A 253 19.48 16.27 -7.94
CA ASP A 253 18.61 16.26 -6.75
C ASP A 253 18.12 14.82 -6.48
N PRO A 254 17.92 14.39 -5.22
CA PRO A 254 17.45 13.04 -4.96
C PRO A 254 16.12 12.79 -5.66
N THR A 255 16.06 11.75 -6.49
CA THR A 255 14.84 11.42 -7.23
C THR A 255 13.77 10.91 -6.27
N THR A 256 12.60 11.54 -6.26
CA THR A 256 11.45 11.04 -5.50
C THR A 256 10.77 9.92 -6.28
N ARG A 257 10.35 8.87 -5.57
CA ARG A 257 9.60 7.77 -6.15
C ARG A 257 8.18 7.80 -5.60
N GLU A 258 7.23 8.07 -6.49
CA GLU A 258 5.80 8.10 -6.15
C GLU A 258 5.20 6.70 -6.14
N PHE A 259 4.24 6.46 -5.26
CA PHE A 259 3.50 5.22 -5.13
C PHE A 259 2.01 5.56 -4.97
N LEU A 260 1.19 4.58 -5.34
CA LEU A 260 -0.21 4.53 -4.98
C LEU A 260 -0.39 3.34 -4.05
N ILE A 261 -1.02 3.56 -2.91
CA ILE A 261 -1.21 2.58 -1.84
C ILE A 261 -2.68 2.22 -1.77
N ASP A 262 -3.00 0.94 -1.81
CA ASP A 262 -4.34 0.47 -1.46
C ASP A 262 -4.51 0.49 0.05
N ILE A 263 -5.44 1.31 0.55
CA ILE A 263 -5.82 1.29 1.96
C ILE A 263 -7.18 0.61 2.07
N VAL A 264 -7.17 -0.60 2.63
CA VAL A 264 -8.31 -1.54 2.62
C VAL A 264 -8.76 -1.79 4.05
N ARG A 265 -10.04 -1.55 4.37
CA ARG A 265 -10.58 -2.03 5.65
C ARG A 265 -10.64 -3.55 5.64
N GLU A 266 -10.33 -4.17 6.77
CA GLU A 266 -10.32 -5.64 6.91
C GLU A 266 -11.61 -6.28 6.34
N GLN A 267 -12.76 -5.68 6.61
CA GLN A 267 -14.07 -6.14 6.16
C GLN A 267 -14.21 -6.23 4.63
N LYS A 268 -13.46 -5.40 3.89
CA LYS A 268 -13.45 -5.34 2.41
C LYS A 268 -12.35 -6.22 1.81
N LEU A 269 -11.46 -6.80 2.62
CA LEU A 269 -10.28 -7.52 2.15
C LEU A 269 -10.63 -8.67 1.20
N GLY A 270 -11.65 -9.46 1.50
CA GLY A 270 -12.04 -10.59 0.65
C GLY A 270 -12.49 -10.17 -0.75
N GLU A 271 -13.16 -9.03 -0.87
CA GLU A 271 -13.54 -8.45 -2.17
C GLU A 271 -12.33 -7.89 -2.90
N TYR A 272 -11.42 -7.22 -2.19
CA TYR A 272 -10.16 -6.71 -2.75
C TYR A 272 -9.27 -7.84 -3.30
N ILE A 273 -9.12 -8.96 -2.58
CA ILE A 273 -8.35 -10.11 -3.10
C ILE A 273 -9.02 -10.67 -4.37
N THR A 274 -10.34 -10.66 -4.41
CA THR A 274 -11.10 -11.13 -5.58
C THR A 274 -10.93 -10.20 -6.79
N SER A 275 -10.80 -8.88 -6.61
CA SER A 275 -10.48 -7.97 -7.71
C SER A 275 -9.05 -8.16 -8.23
N LEU A 276 -8.08 -8.41 -7.34
CA LEU A 276 -6.72 -8.75 -7.74
C LEU A 276 -6.64 -10.07 -8.54
N ASP A 277 -7.40 -11.09 -8.14
CA ASP A 277 -7.49 -12.33 -8.89
C ASP A 277 -8.06 -12.10 -10.30
N LYS A 278 -9.09 -11.25 -10.43
CA LYS A 278 -9.65 -10.85 -11.73
C LYS A 278 -8.65 -10.07 -12.58
N GLU A 279 -7.84 -9.19 -11.97
CA GLU A 279 -6.75 -8.50 -12.67
C GLU A 279 -5.75 -9.51 -13.24
N ILE A 280 -5.27 -10.44 -12.42
CA ILE A 280 -4.32 -11.48 -12.83
C ILE A 280 -4.88 -12.28 -14.02
N GLU A 281 -6.16 -12.67 -13.95
CA GLU A 281 -6.84 -13.35 -15.05
C GLU A 281 -6.96 -12.46 -16.29
N SER A 282 -7.29 -11.18 -16.12
CA SER A 282 -7.44 -10.23 -17.22
C SER A 282 -6.11 -10.00 -17.95
N ILE A 283 -5.01 -9.85 -17.21
CA ILE A 283 -3.66 -9.65 -17.76
C ILE A 283 -3.20 -10.87 -18.54
N THR A 284 -3.48 -12.08 -18.03
CA THR A 284 -3.01 -13.34 -18.61
C THR A 284 -3.97 -13.96 -19.63
N LYS A 285 -5.10 -13.30 -19.92
CA LYS A 285 -5.98 -13.60 -21.07
C LYS A 285 -5.46 -12.92 -22.33
#